data_AF-A0A522ASZ4-F1
#
_entry.id   AF-A0A522ASZ4-F1
#
_cell.length_a   1.000
_cell.length_b   1.000
_cell.length_c   1.000
_cell.angle_alpha   90.00
_cell.angle_beta   90.00
_cell.angle_gamma   90.00
#
_symmetry.space_group_name_H-M   'P 1'
#
loop_
_entity.id
_entity.type
_entity.pdbx_description
1 polymer ?
#
loop_
_entity_poly.entity_id
_entity_poly.type
_entity_poly.pdbx_seq_one_letter_code
_entity_poly.pdbx_strand_id
1 'polypeptide(L)'
;MIAMGMVNYWKDVEETASTIADEFPVVVSKDHRMKGTKGGMLFEVSRFDAAKLIVAGTHELANGEAVDAWRKDLAQRREVAQREETARRLQLSVIERGLMGLGNNQPQPASPPKK
;
A
#
# COMPACT_ATOMS: atom_id res chain seq x y z
N MET A 1 -35.93 16.35 5.45
CA MET A 1 -35.47 15.78 6.74
C MET A 1 -34.13 15.03 6.63
N ILE A 2 -33.27 15.35 5.64
CA ILE A 2 -32.01 14.61 5.37
C ILE A 2 -30.79 15.31 6.04
N ALA A 3 -30.84 16.63 6.21
CA ALA A 3 -29.72 17.41 6.77
C ALA A 3 -29.37 17.04 8.21
N MET A 4 -30.35 16.68 9.05
CA MET A 4 -30.12 16.33 10.45
C MET A 4 -29.29 15.05 10.61
N GLY A 5 -29.47 14.06 9.71
CA GLY A 5 -28.74 12.80 9.77
C GLY A 5 -27.25 12.95 9.43
N MET A 6 -26.92 13.82 8.47
CA MET A 6 -25.53 14.08 8.10
C MET A 6 -24.78 14.86 9.18
N VAL A 7 -25.44 15.84 9.80
CA VAL A 7 -24.86 16.61 10.92
C VAL A 7 -24.57 15.69 12.12
N ASN A 8 -25.49 14.78 12.45
CA ASN A 8 -25.28 13.83 13.54
C ASN A 8 -24.12 12.86 13.24
N TYR A 9 -24.06 12.33 12.00
CA TYR A 9 -22.96 11.46 11.60
C TYR A 9 -21.58 12.10 11.80
N TRP A 10 -21.39 13.36 11.38
CA TRP A 10 -20.10 14.02 11.53
C TRP A 10 -19.76 14.33 12.98
N LYS A 11 -20.76 14.62 13.82
CA LYS A 11 -20.56 14.74 15.27
C LYS A 11 -20.09 13.42 15.89
N ASP A 12 -20.72 12.31 15.54
CA ASP A 12 -20.35 10.98 16.03
C ASP A 12 -18.92 10.62 15.60
N VAL A 13 -18.51 11.00 14.38
CA VAL A 13 -17.14 10.82 13.89
C VAL A 13 -16.13 11.65 14.67
N GLU A 14 -16.43 12.93 14.94
CA GLU A 14 -15.55 13.80 15.74
C GLU A 14 -15.42 13.31 17.19
N GLU A 15 -16.53 12.89 17.81
CA GLU A 15 -16.53 12.32 19.15
C GLU A 15 -15.71 11.03 19.19
N THR A 16 -15.96 10.10 18.26
CA THR A 16 -15.20 8.85 18.15
C THR A 16 -13.72 9.13 17.92
N ALA A 17 -13.36 10.05 17.03
CA ALA A 17 -11.97 10.43 16.79
C ALA A 17 -11.29 10.95 18.07
N SER A 18 -12.03 11.68 18.91
CA SER A 18 -11.50 12.22 20.18
C SER A 18 -11.19 11.13 21.22
N THR A 19 -11.81 9.95 21.11
CA THR A 19 -11.54 8.80 21.98
C THR A 19 -10.29 8.00 21.58
N ILE A 20 -9.80 8.20 20.34
CA ILE A 20 -8.66 7.46 19.81
C ILE A 20 -7.39 8.24 20.16
N ALA A 21 -6.57 7.68 21.05
CA ALA A 21 -5.33 8.32 21.49
C ALA A 21 -4.27 8.39 20.37
N ASP A 22 -4.12 7.31 19.61
CA ASP A 22 -3.11 7.22 18.56
C ASP A 22 -3.44 8.10 17.35
N GLU A 23 -2.41 8.67 16.73
CA GLU A 23 -2.56 9.44 15.48
C GLU A 23 -2.82 8.51 14.28
N PHE A 24 -2.16 7.35 14.30
CA PHE A 24 -2.28 6.29 13.28
C PHE A 24 -2.69 4.96 13.94
N PRO A 25 -3.96 4.83 14.34
CA PRO A 25 -4.48 3.58 14.89
C PRO A 25 -4.52 2.47 13.82
N VAL A 26 -4.34 1.23 14.26
CA VAL A 26 -4.61 0.06 13.43
C VAL A 26 -6.05 -0.40 13.67
N VAL A 27 -6.79 -0.57 12.58
CA VAL A 27 -8.16 -1.07 12.59
C VAL A 27 -8.21 -2.46 11.95
N VAL A 28 -9.13 -3.29 12.42
CA VAL A 28 -9.42 -4.61 11.84
C VAL A 28 -10.82 -4.59 11.21
N SER A 29 -10.92 -5.14 9.99
CA SER A 29 -12.19 -5.24 9.29
C SER A 29 -13.12 -6.26 9.93
N LYS A 30 -14.42 -5.94 10.00
CA LYS A 30 -15.45 -6.85 10.48
C LYS A 30 -15.99 -7.72 9.34
N ASP A 31 -16.46 -8.91 9.70
CA ASP A 31 -17.20 -9.76 8.78
C ASP A 31 -18.48 -9.06 8.32
N HIS A 32 -18.61 -8.85 7.01
CA HIS A 32 -19.83 -8.27 6.44
C HIS A 32 -20.69 -9.37 5.83
N ARG A 33 -21.50 -10.00 6.68
CA ARG A 33 -22.31 -11.20 6.38
C ARG A 33 -23.15 -11.08 5.09
N MET A 34 -23.65 -9.87 4.79
CA MET A 34 -24.44 -9.57 3.58
C MET A 34 -23.62 -9.42 2.30
N LYS A 35 -22.34 -9.02 2.39
CA LYS A 35 -21.48 -8.75 1.23
C LYS A 35 -20.51 -9.91 0.94
N GLY A 36 -20.51 -10.95 1.78
CA GLY A 36 -19.60 -12.09 1.66
C GLY A 36 -18.13 -11.74 1.94
N THR A 37 -17.85 -10.56 2.48
CA THR A 37 -16.49 -10.12 2.79
C THR A 37 -16.03 -10.73 4.11
N LYS A 38 -14.90 -11.44 4.08
CA LYS A 38 -14.20 -11.90 5.29
C LYS A 38 -13.50 -10.73 5.96
N GLY A 39 -13.79 -10.53 7.23
CA GLY A 39 -13.09 -9.65 8.13
C GLY A 39 -11.73 -10.20 8.54
N GLY A 40 -11.04 -9.48 9.41
CA GLY A 40 -9.73 -9.86 9.94
C GLY A 40 -8.54 -9.24 9.22
N MET A 41 -8.76 -8.35 8.25
CA MET A 41 -7.67 -7.61 7.62
C MET A 41 -7.37 -6.35 8.44
N LEU A 42 -6.08 -6.18 8.78
CA LEU A 42 -5.59 -5.08 9.57
C LEU A 42 -5.05 -3.96 8.66
N PHE A 43 -5.38 -2.72 9.00
CA PHE A 43 -4.96 -1.52 8.27
C PHE A 43 -4.59 -0.40 9.24
N GLU A 44 -3.48 0.29 8.98
CA GLU A 44 -3.15 1.55 9.64
C GLU A 44 -3.76 2.71 8.85
N VAL A 45 -4.54 3.54 9.54
CA VAL A 45 -5.24 4.67 8.95
C VAL A 45 -5.11 5.89 9.85
N SER A 46 -5.45 7.08 9.34
CA SER A 46 -5.52 8.27 10.18
C SER A 46 -6.59 8.11 11.26
N ARG A 47 -6.40 8.78 12.41
CA ARG A 47 -7.39 8.84 13.49
C ARG A 47 -8.81 9.15 13.00
N PHE A 48 -8.94 10.12 12.10
CA PHE A 48 -10.23 10.54 11.57
C PHE A 48 -10.86 9.48 10.66
N ASP A 49 -10.07 8.78 9.86
CA ASP A 49 -10.58 7.71 9.01
C ASP A 49 -10.93 6.47 9.83
N ALA A 50 -10.17 6.13 10.87
CA ALA A 50 -10.55 5.09 11.83
C ALA A 50 -11.91 5.39 12.45
N ALA A 51 -12.14 6.63 12.90
CA ALA A 51 -13.42 7.04 13.45
C ALA A 51 -14.58 6.87 12.46
N LYS A 52 -14.40 7.28 11.19
CA LYS A 52 -15.41 7.03 10.14
C LYS A 52 -15.73 5.54 9.98
N LEU A 53 -14.70 4.69 9.94
CA LEU A 53 -14.87 3.26 9.72
C LEU A 53 -15.56 2.56 10.90
N ILE A 54 -15.29 3.03 12.12
CA ILE A 54 -15.91 2.57 13.37
C ILE A 54 -17.38 3.01 13.42
N VAL A 55 -17.68 4.30 13.16
CA VAL A 55 -19.06 4.82 13.12
C VAL A 55 -19.87 4.14 12.02
N ALA A 56 -19.27 3.85 10.87
CA ALA A 56 -19.89 3.07 9.81
C ALA A 56 -20.10 1.58 10.16
N GLY A 57 -19.58 1.11 11.31
CA GLY A 57 -19.73 -0.27 11.78
C GLY A 57 -18.96 -1.32 10.97
N THR A 58 -18.03 -0.88 10.13
CA THR A 58 -17.29 -1.76 9.21
C THR A 58 -15.98 -2.29 9.78
N HIS A 59 -15.41 -1.57 10.75
CA HIS A 59 -14.14 -1.91 11.38
C HIS A 59 -14.23 -1.74 12.91
N GLU A 60 -13.21 -2.21 13.61
CA GLU A 60 -12.96 -1.96 15.03
C GLU A 60 -11.48 -1.70 15.27
N LEU A 61 -11.15 -1.11 16.42
CA LEU A 61 -9.76 -0.93 16.83
C LEU A 61 -9.12 -2.31 17.08
N ALA A 62 -7.95 -2.54 16.50
CA ALA A 62 -7.20 -3.74 16.74
C ALA A 62 -6.61 -3.76 18.16
N ASN A 63 -6.43 -4.96 18.74
CA ASN A 63 -5.76 -5.07 20.03
C ASN A 63 -4.24 -4.80 19.90
N GLY A 64 -3.57 -4.47 21.00
CA GLY A 64 -2.14 -4.13 20.97
C GLY A 64 -1.24 -5.26 20.43
N GLU A 65 -1.55 -6.51 20.75
CA GLU A 65 -0.79 -7.67 20.27
C GLU A 65 -0.87 -7.86 18.75
N ALA A 66 -2.06 -7.67 18.18
CA ALA A 66 -2.30 -7.73 16.74
C ALA A 66 -1.68 -6.53 16.02
N VAL A 67 -1.68 -5.35 16.65
CA VAL A 67 -0.96 -4.17 16.13
C VAL A 67 0.53 -4.45 16.03
N ASP A 68 1.14 -5.02 17.08
CA ASP A 68 2.57 -5.33 17.09
C ASP A 68 2.93 -6.41 16.08
N ALA A 69 2.12 -7.47 15.98
CA ALA A 69 2.29 -8.51 14.98
C ALA A 69 2.18 -7.95 13.56
N TRP A 70 1.18 -7.09 13.31
CA TRP A 70 0.97 -6.44 12.02
C TRP A 70 2.13 -5.51 11.64
N ARG A 71 2.64 -4.71 12.58
CA ARG A 71 3.80 -3.83 12.34
C ARG A 71 5.06 -4.62 12.00
N LYS A 72 5.29 -5.77 12.65
CA LYS A 72 6.42 -6.66 12.34
C LYS A 72 6.29 -7.27 10.94
N ASP A 73 5.11 -7.75 10.59
CA ASP A 73 4.82 -8.29 9.25
C ASP A 73 4.98 -7.20 8.17
N LEU A 74 4.49 -5.98 8.41
CA LEU A 74 4.64 -4.85 7.51
C LEU A 74 6.12 -4.53 7.23
N ALA A 75 6.95 -4.51 8.27
CA ALA A 75 8.39 -4.27 8.16
C ALA A 75 9.08 -5.35 7.30
N GLN A 76 8.74 -6.62 7.53
CA GLN A 76 9.27 -7.75 6.74
C GLN A 76 8.85 -7.66 5.28
N ARG A 77 7.58 -7.37 5.00
CA ARG A 77 7.08 -7.21 3.62
C ARG A 77 7.75 -6.05 2.90
N ARG A 78 7.99 -4.94 3.61
CA ARG A 78 8.70 -3.79 3.06
C ARG A 78 10.14 -4.13 2.68
N GLU A 79 10.82 -4.91 3.50
CA GLU A 79 12.18 -5.38 3.21
C GLU A 79 12.22 -6.28 1.96
N VAL A 80 11.28 -7.24 1.87
CA VAL A 80 11.17 -8.10 0.68
C VAL A 80 10.90 -7.27 -0.58
N ALA A 81 9.94 -6.34 -0.53
CA ALA A 81 9.61 -5.47 -1.66
C ALA A 81 10.80 -4.60 -2.08
N GLN A 82 11.59 -4.11 -1.13
CA GLN A 82 12.82 -3.35 -1.43
C GLN A 82 13.86 -4.23 -2.13
N ARG A 83 14.08 -5.46 -1.64
CA ARG A 83 15.02 -6.41 -2.26
C ARG A 83 14.58 -6.77 -3.68
N GLU A 84 13.30 -7.02 -3.91
CA GLU A 84 12.74 -7.28 -5.24
C GLU A 84 12.90 -6.08 -6.19
N GLU A 85 12.64 -4.88 -5.72
CA GLU A 85 12.82 -3.66 -6.51
C GLU A 85 14.29 -3.41 -6.85
N THR A 86 15.22 -3.64 -5.91
CA THR A 86 16.66 -3.58 -6.18
C THR A 86 17.08 -4.64 -7.20
N ALA A 87 16.61 -5.88 -7.06
CA ALA A 87 16.88 -6.95 -8.02
C ALA A 87 16.35 -6.62 -9.42
N ARG A 88 15.14 -6.08 -9.51
CA ARG A 88 14.54 -5.61 -10.78
C ARG A 88 15.40 -4.51 -11.43
N ARG A 89 15.83 -3.51 -10.66
CA ARG A 89 16.72 -2.44 -11.16
C ARG A 89 18.05 -2.97 -11.66
N LEU A 90 18.67 -3.89 -10.92
CA LEU A 90 19.90 -4.56 -11.35
C LEU A 90 19.68 -5.33 -12.65
N GLN A 91 18.61 -6.12 -12.76
CA GLN A 91 18.29 -6.88 -13.97
C GLN A 91 18.06 -5.98 -15.19
N LEU A 92 17.36 -4.86 -15.03
CA LEU A 92 17.19 -3.85 -16.08
C LEU A 92 18.54 -3.25 -16.51
N SER A 93 19.41 -2.89 -15.57
CA SER A 93 20.74 -2.33 -15.88
C SER A 93 21.65 -3.31 -16.64
N VAL A 94 21.55 -4.62 -16.38
CA VAL A 94 22.31 -5.65 -17.09
C VAL A 94 21.81 -5.76 -18.55
N ILE A 95 20.49 -5.69 -18.76
CA ILE A 95 19.89 -5.70 -20.09
C ILE A 95 20.27 -4.43 -20.87
N GLU A 96 20.21 -3.25 -20.25
CA GLU A 96 20.65 -1.98 -20.87
C GLU A 96 22.12 -2.03 -21.27
N ARG A 97 23.01 -2.55 -20.41
CA ARG A 97 24.42 -2.73 -20.75
C ARG A 97 24.60 -3.73 -21.89
N GLY A 98 23.81 -4.81 -21.92
CA GLY A 98 23.81 -5.79 -23.01
C GLY A 98 23.33 -5.20 -24.34
N LEU A 99 22.30 -4.36 -24.33
CA LEU A 99 21.77 -3.65 -25.51
C LEU A 99 22.74 -2.57 -26.01
N MET A 100 23.38 -1.84 -25.10
CA MET A 100 24.37 -0.80 -25.45
C MET A 100 25.64 -1.40 -26.07
N GLY A 101 25.97 -2.68 -25.76
CA GLY A 101 27.05 -3.43 -26.40
C GLY A 101 26.74 -3.97 -27.81
N LEU A 102 25.49 -3.87 -28.29
CA LEU A 102 25.07 -4.37 -29.61
C LEU A 102 24.94 -3.27 -30.67
N GLY A 103 25.15 -2.01 -30.31
CA GLY A 103 25.09 -0.88 -31.25
C GLY A 103 26.47 -0.43 -31.71
N ASN A 104 27.09 -1.15 -32.64
CA ASN A 104 28.02 -0.63 -33.67
C ASN A 104 28.77 -1.78 -34.36
N ASN A 105 28.08 -2.49 -35.24
CA ASN A 105 28.76 -3.26 -36.28
C ASN A 105 28.02 -3.09 -37.61
N GLN A 106 28.06 -1.87 -38.16
CA GLN A 106 27.78 -1.70 -39.58
C GLN A 106 28.95 -2.31 -40.36
N PRO A 107 28.73 -3.32 -41.23
CA PRO A 107 29.79 -3.78 -42.12
C PRO A 107 30.21 -2.61 -43.02
N GLN A 108 31.46 -2.19 -42.89
CA GLN A 108 32.08 -1.20 -43.79
C GLN A 108 31.93 -1.71 -45.24
N PRO A 109 31.32 -0.92 -46.16
CA PRO A 109 31.29 -1.31 -47.55
C PRO A 109 32.73 -1.32 -48.08
N ALA A 110 33.18 -2.49 -48.56
CA ALA A 110 34.50 -2.69 -49.11
C ALA A 110 34.77 -1.70 -50.26
N SER A 111 35.82 -0.89 -50.10
CA SER A 111 36.30 0.02 -51.16
C SER A 111 36.79 -0.79 -52.35
N PRO A 112 36.38 -0.47 -53.60
CA PRO A 112 36.83 -1.21 -54.77
C PRO A 112 38.34 -0.99 -55.05
N PRO A 113 39.04 -1.99 -55.60
CA PRO A 113 40.48 -1.91 -55.85
C PRO A 113 40.79 -0.86 -56.93
N LYS A 114 41.78 -0.01 -56.63
CA LYS A 114 42.30 0.98 -57.58
C LYS A 114 43.01 0.25 -58.73
N LYS A 115 42.66 0.60 -59.97
CA LYS A 115 43.43 0.27 -61.18
C LYS A 115 44.62 1.21 -61.31
#